data_AF-A0A4P9XTE9-F1
#
_entry.id   AF-A0A4P9XTE9-F1
#
_cell.length_a   1.000
_cell.length_b   1.000
_cell.length_c   1.000
_cell.angle_alpha   90.00
_cell.angle_beta   90.00
_cell.angle_gamma   90.00
#
_symmetry.space_group_name_H-M   'P 1'
#
loop_
_entity.id
_entity.type
_entity.pdbx_description
1 polymer ?
#
loop_
_entity_poly.entity_id
_entity_poly.type
_entity_poly.pdbx_seq_one_letter_code
_entity_poly.pdbx_strand_id
1 'polypeptide(L)'
;MPQAVRKETVVVVAGDGVGPEVCAEAVKVLRAVNELRGARNGVTLELADALIGGAAIEATGVPLPDATLDACRSAKAILLGAVGGPQWPHPIDPADPSKGLTP
;
A
#
# COMPACT_ATOMS: atom_id res chain seq x y z
N MET A 1 -21.45 29.64 1.93
CA MET A 1 -20.17 29.51 2.66
C MET A 1 -19.32 28.48 1.95
N PRO A 2 -18.01 28.69 1.70
CA PRO A 2 -17.17 27.64 1.14
C PRO A 2 -17.16 26.45 2.11
N GLN A 3 -17.44 25.26 1.59
CA GLN A 3 -17.42 24.02 2.37
C GLN A 3 -15.96 23.70 2.77
N ALA A 4 -15.73 23.33 4.03
CA ALA A 4 -14.39 22.97 4.49
C ALA A 4 -13.88 21.74 3.72
N VAL A 5 -12.69 21.86 3.11
CA VAL A 5 -12.02 20.76 2.43
C VAL A 5 -11.40 19.85 3.50
N ARG A 6 -11.81 18.58 3.54
CA ARG A 6 -11.24 17.58 4.44
C ARG A 6 -9.98 17.00 3.86
N LYS A 7 -8.99 16.70 4.69
CA LYS A 7 -7.78 15.98 4.30
C LYS A 7 -7.91 14.53 4.75
N GLU A 8 -7.77 13.58 3.84
CA GLU A 8 -7.92 12.14 4.09
C GLU A 8 -6.64 11.41 3.70
N THR A 9 -6.18 10.50 4.56
CA THR A 9 -4.94 9.75 4.34
C THR A 9 -5.20 8.46 3.56
N VAL A 10 -4.36 8.20 2.56
CA VAL A 10 -4.24 6.91 1.87
C VAL A 10 -2.84 6.37 2.10
N VAL A 11 -2.75 5.20 2.71
CA VAL A 11 -1.46 4.54 2.92
C VAL A 11 -1.08 3.76 1.68
N VAL A 12 0.14 3.95 1.19
CA VAL A 12 0.70 3.28 0.02
C VAL A 12 1.65 2.20 0.52
N VAL A 13 1.29 0.94 0.30
CA VAL A 13 2.09 -0.23 0.64
C VAL A 13 2.47 -0.94 -0.66
N ALA A 14 3.54 -0.45 -1.27
CA ALA A 14 3.90 -0.83 -2.64
C ALA A 14 4.44 -2.27 -2.75
N GLY A 15 5.05 -2.78 -1.68
CA GLY A 15 5.52 -4.16 -1.56
C GLY A 15 6.66 -4.50 -2.52
N ASP A 16 6.54 -5.66 -3.18
CA ASP A 16 7.63 -6.38 -3.84
C ASP A 16 7.45 -6.48 -5.36
N GLY A 17 8.51 -6.90 -6.05
CA GLY A 17 8.50 -7.14 -7.50
C GLY A 17 8.12 -5.87 -8.27
N VAL A 18 7.08 -5.97 -9.11
CA VAL A 18 6.57 -4.84 -9.90
C VAL A 18 5.71 -3.86 -9.10
N GLY A 19 5.38 -4.19 -7.84
CA GLY A 19 4.52 -3.39 -6.96
C GLY A 19 4.97 -1.93 -6.82
N PRO A 20 6.23 -1.65 -6.47
CA PRO A 20 6.81 -0.30 -6.43
C PRO A 20 6.63 0.51 -7.71
N GLU A 21 6.85 -0.09 -8.88
CA GLU A 21 6.76 0.60 -10.17
C GLU A 21 5.31 0.99 -10.49
N VAL A 22 4.37 0.05 -10.33
CA VAL A 22 2.95 0.30 -10.60
C VAL A 22 2.35 1.29 -9.59
N CYS A 23 2.70 1.16 -8.31
CA CYS A 23 2.26 2.09 -7.28
C CYS A 23 2.80 3.51 -7.52
N ALA A 24 4.03 3.66 -8.02
CA ALA A 24 4.58 4.97 -8.35
C ALA A 24 3.74 5.69 -9.42
N GLU A 25 3.29 4.98 -10.46
CA GLU A 25 2.41 5.56 -11.49
C GLU A 25 1.00 5.86 -10.94
N ALA A 26 0.45 4.98 -10.11
CA ALA A 26 -0.83 5.23 -9.44
C ALA A 26 -0.77 6.47 -8.54
N VAL A 27 0.33 6.68 -7.81
CA VAL A 27 0.57 7.88 -6.99
C VAL A 27 0.59 9.14 -7.86
N LYS A 28 1.20 9.13 -9.05
CA LYS A 28 1.18 10.29 -9.97
C LYS A 28 -0.26 10.63 -10.38
N VAL A 29 -1.05 9.62 -10.76
CA VAL A 29 -2.46 9.81 -11.14
C VAL A 29 -3.28 10.35 -9.96
N LEU A 30 -3.12 9.79 -8.77
CA LEU A 30 -3.81 10.26 -7.57
C LEU A 30 -3.46 11.71 -7.21
N ARG A 31 -2.19 12.10 -7.34
CA ARG A 31 -1.76 13.50 -7.16
C ARG A 31 -2.42 14.43 -8.17
N ALA A 32 -2.42 14.07 -9.45
CA ALA A 32 -3.08 14.86 -10.49
C ALA A 32 -4.60 15.01 -10.23
N VAL A 33 -5.28 13.92 -9.84
CA VAL A 33 -6.70 13.97 -9.47
C VAL A 33 -6.93 14.85 -8.24
N ASN A 34 -6.08 14.73 -7.22
CA ASN A 34 -6.15 15.52 -6.00
C ASN A 34 -6.01 17.03 -6.29
N GLU A 35 -5.06 17.41 -7.15
CA GLU A 35 -4.87 18.80 -7.58
C GLU A 35 -6.06 19.33 -8.38
N LEU A 36 -6.55 18.56 -9.35
CA LEU A 36 -7.62 18.99 -10.25
C LEU A 36 -9.00 19.02 -9.59
N ARG A 37 -9.25 18.12 -8.63
CA ARG A 37 -10.59 17.83 -8.12
C ARG A 37 -10.73 17.93 -6.62
N GLY A 38 -9.64 17.91 -5.84
CA GLY A 38 -9.73 17.76 -4.39
C GLY A 38 -10.52 18.87 -3.71
N ALA A 39 -10.18 20.14 -4.01
CA ALA A 39 -10.92 21.29 -3.49
C ALA A 39 -12.39 21.32 -3.96
N ARG A 40 -12.66 20.93 -5.21
CA ARG A 40 -14.02 20.88 -5.78
C ARG A 40 -14.88 19.80 -5.14
N ASN A 41 -14.27 18.67 -4.79
CA ASN A 41 -14.93 17.54 -4.15
C ASN A 41 -15.00 17.70 -2.62
N GLY A 42 -14.38 18.75 -2.06
CA GLY A 42 -14.31 18.98 -0.62
C GLY A 42 -13.41 17.97 0.11
N VAL A 43 -12.54 17.26 -0.61
CA VAL A 43 -11.62 16.26 -0.05
C VAL A 43 -10.27 16.33 -0.75
N THR A 44 -9.18 16.48 0.00
CA THR A 44 -7.81 16.32 -0.49
C THR A 44 -7.19 15.05 0.08
N LEU A 45 -6.34 14.43 -0.73
CA LEU A 45 -5.62 13.20 -0.37
C LEU A 45 -4.22 13.51 0.16
N GLU A 46 -3.84 12.82 1.22
CA GLU A 46 -2.46 12.67 1.68
C GLU A 46 -2.01 11.24 1.44
N LEU A 47 -0.97 11.07 0.64
CA LEU A 47 -0.41 9.76 0.32
C LEU A 47 0.79 9.53 1.23
N ALA A 48 0.75 8.48 2.04
CA ALA A 48 1.78 8.13 3.01
C ALA A 48 2.32 6.73 2.74
N ASP A 49 3.62 6.58 2.53
CA ASP A 49 4.24 5.29 2.24
C ASP A 49 4.43 4.45 3.52
N ALA A 50 4.27 3.13 3.40
CA ALA A 50 4.57 2.17 4.45
C ALA A 50 5.12 0.85 3.87
N LEU A 51 5.85 0.09 4.70
CA LEU A 51 6.53 -1.13 4.29
C LEU A 51 5.62 -2.36 4.40
N ILE A 52 5.65 -3.24 3.41
CA ILE A 52 5.02 -4.57 3.46
C ILE A 52 5.87 -5.58 2.69
N GLY A 53 5.67 -6.87 2.97
CA GLY A 53 6.25 -7.95 2.18
C GLY A 53 7.75 -8.13 2.38
N GLY A 54 8.42 -8.57 1.32
CA GLY A 54 9.87 -8.74 1.28
C GLY A 54 10.62 -7.46 1.61
N ALA A 55 10.19 -6.31 1.08
CA ALA A 55 10.76 -5.00 1.42
C ALA A 55 10.69 -4.69 2.93
N ALA A 56 9.61 -5.12 3.60
CA ALA A 56 9.51 -4.99 5.06
C ALA A 56 10.41 -5.99 5.80
N ILE A 57 10.53 -7.22 5.32
CA ILE A 57 11.44 -8.23 5.89
C ILE A 57 12.88 -7.71 5.84
N GLU A 58 13.31 -7.17 4.70
CA GLU A 58 14.66 -6.63 4.54
C GLU A 58 14.95 -5.46 5.48
N ALA A 59 13.99 -4.55 5.65
CA ALA A 59 14.17 -3.35 6.46
C ALA A 59 13.97 -3.57 7.97
N THR A 60 13.12 -4.52 8.36
CA THR A 60 12.62 -4.64 9.74
C THR A 60 12.66 -6.06 10.31
N GLY A 61 12.93 -7.07 9.48
CA GLY A 61 12.90 -8.48 9.85
C GLY A 61 11.51 -9.13 9.87
N VAL A 62 10.43 -8.37 9.62
CA VAL A 62 9.06 -8.89 9.60
C VAL A 62 8.29 -8.43 8.35
N PRO A 63 7.37 -9.25 7.78
CA PRO A 63 6.66 -8.91 6.53
C PRO A 63 5.56 -7.86 6.69
N LEU A 64 5.08 -7.64 7.92
CA LEU A 64 4.09 -6.61 8.23
C LEU A 64 4.46 -5.99 9.58
N PRO A 65 5.21 -4.88 9.57
CA PRO A 65 5.57 -4.17 10.80
C PRO A 65 4.32 -3.61 11.48
N ASP A 66 4.31 -3.58 12.82
CA ASP A 66 3.21 -2.99 13.60
C ASP A 66 2.94 -1.55 13.19
N ALA A 67 3.98 -0.78 12.88
CA ALA A 67 3.86 0.58 12.38
C ALA A 67 3.08 0.68 11.06
N THR A 68 3.28 -0.27 10.13
CA THR A 68 2.50 -0.35 8.89
C THR A 68 1.05 -0.69 9.20
N LEU A 69 0.82 -1.67 10.08
CA LEU A 69 -0.53 -2.09 10.45
C LEU A 69 -1.32 -0.94 11.10
N ASP A 70 -0.67 -0.19 11.99
CA ASP A 70 -1.28 0.96 12.68
C ASP A 70 -1.54 2.13 11.72
N ALA A 71 -0.63 2.38 10.79
CA ALA A 71 -0.84 3.36 9.72
C ALA A 71 -2.05 2.98 8.85
N CYS A 72 -2.13 1.72 8.42
CA CYS A 72 -3.24 1.20 7.63
C CYS A 72 -4.59 1.28 8.37
N ARG A 73 -4.62 0.97 9.67
CA ARG A 73 -5.82 1.08 10.52
C ARG A 73 -6.31 2.52 10.68
N SER A 74 -5.38 3.47 10.68
CA SER A 74 -5.69 4.90 10.85
C SER A 74 -6.05 5.58 9.53
N ALA A 75 -5.74 4.95 8.39
CA ALA A 75 -5.96 5.50 7.06
C ALA A 75 -7.41 5.35 6.59
N LYS A 76 -7.81 6.22 5.66
CA LYS A 76 -9.12 6.13 5.01
C LYS A 76 -9.16 5.01 3.96
N ALA A 77 -8.03 4.77 3.31
CA ALA A 77 -7.85 3.74 2.29
C ALA A 77 -6.39 3.27 2.23
N ILE A 78 -6.18 2.14 1.55
CA ILE A 78 -4.86 1.54 1.33
C ILE A 78 -4.69 1.34 -0.19
N LEU A 79 -3.58 1.84 -0.73
CA LEU A 79 -3.11 1.49 -2.07
C LEU A 79 -2.07 0.37 -1.92
N LEU A 80 -2.50 -0.87 -2.19
CA LEU A 80 -1.67 -2.06 -2.14
C LEU A 80 -1.09 -2.38 -3.51
N GLY A 81 0.23 -2.57 -3.57
CA GLY A 81 0.93 -3.08 -4.75
C GLY A 81 0.90 -4.61 -4.82
N ALA A 82 2.07 -5.22 -4.98
CA ALA A 82 2.24 -6.67 -4.99
C ALA A 82 3.08 -7.11 -3.80
N VAL A 83 2.90 -8.33 -3.30
CA VAL A 83 3.68 -8.89 -2.19
C VAL A 83 4.12 -10.30 -2.53
N GLY A 84 5.38 -10.62 -2.26
CA GLY A 84 5.97 -11.93 -2.52
C GLY A 84 7.11 -11.89 -3.54
N GLY A 85 7.89 -12.96 -3.53
CA GLY A 85 9.03 -13.14 -4.41
C GLY A 85 9.71 -14.48 -4.14
N PRO A 86 10.53 -14.98 -5.07
CA PRO A 86 11.18 -16.29 -4.93
C PRO A 86 12.12 -16.37 -3.72
N GLN A 87 12.57 -15.23 -3.19
CA GLN A 87 13.40 -15.13 -1.99
C GLN A 87 12.64 -15.41 -0.69
N TRP A 88 11.31 -15.23 -0.70
CA TRP A 88 10.42 -15.50 0.42
C TRP A 88 9.42 -16.58 0.03
N PRO A 89 9.88 -17.82 -0.21
CA PRO A 89 8.99 -18.92 -0.53
C PRO A 89 7.96 -19.04 0.60
N HIS A 90 6.68 -19.23 0.24
CA HIS A 90 5.65 -19.54 1.22
C HIS A 90 6.15 -20.67 2.14
N PRO A 91 5.69 -20.74 3.40
CA PRO A 91 5.67 -22.03 4.05
C PRO A 91 4.87 -22.95 3.12
N ILE A 92 5.56 -23.86 2.43
CA ILE A 92 4.94 -24.98 1.75
C ILE A 92 4.14 -25.65 2.85
N ASP A 93 2.81 -25.69 2.72
CA ASP A 93 2.02 -26.56 3.57
C ASP A 93 2.58 -27.98 3.36
N PRO A 94 3.24 -28.61 4.36
CA PRO A 94 3.82 -29.93 4.16
C PRO A 94 2.75 -30.98 3.81
N ALA A 95 1.48 -30.69 4.11
CA ALA A 95 0.34 -31.53 3.77
C ALA A 95 -0.22 -31.28 2.36
N ASP A 96 0.11 -30.16 1.70
CA ASP A 96 -0.41 -29.82 0.38
C ASP A 96 0.51 -28.87 -0.42
N PRO A 97 1.50 -29.41 -1.15
CA PRO A 97 2.44 -28.62 -1.96
C PRO A 97 1.80 -27.87 -3.14
N SER A 98 0.53 -28.15 -3.46
CA SER A 98 -0.20 -27.50 -4.56
C SER A 98 -0.75 -26.12 -4.18
N LYS A 99 -0.75 -25.79 -2.88
CA LYS A 99 -1.24 -24.51 -2.33
C LYS A 99 -0.11 -23.51 -2.07
N GLY A 100 0.78 -23.33 -3.05
CA GLY A 100 1.42 -22.01 -3.20
C GLY A 100 0.34 -20.97 -3.48
N LEU A 101 0.52 -19.71 -3.05
CA LEU A 101 -0.47 -18.64 -3.27
C LEU A 101 -0.94 -18.63 -4.73
N THR A 102 -2.12 -19.15 -4.99
CA THR A 102 -2.96 -18.72 -6.10
C THR A 102 -3.63 -17.40 -5.67
N PRO A 103 -3.90 -16.48 -6.61
CA PRO A 103 -4.64 -15.25 -6.31
C PRO A 103 -5.98 -15.52 -5.60
#